data_AF-A0A0N1PDK4-F1
#
_entry.id   AF-A0A0N1PDK4-F1
#
_cell.length_a   1.000
_cell.length_b   1.000
_cell.length_c   1.000
_cell.angle_alpha   90.00
_cell.angle_beta   90.00
_cell.angle_gamma   90.00
#
_symmetry.space_group_name_H-M   'P 1'
#
loop_
_entity.id
_entity.type
_entity.pdbx_description
1 polymer ?
#
loop_
_entity_poly.entity_id
_entity_poly.type
_entity_poly.pdbx_seq_one_letter_code
_entity_poly.pdbx_strand_id
1 'polypeptide(L)'
;MQLENPQSSEDGLLDALLDHLTIDPSADLSSVLARVEQLRAAHNTGAKLKQRQTEQQQQHSADLRKKWADIIKTVPPDDRAVDALSSECTQYFLGLANSADHAMTRSAWRALRAVPPPVHAPGLATSTLLPLLSHLSQESSSSEGGSDVNIAAKQTLRRAYLLLLPSALRAAVPSASSTTEASRLSAQVVSETDAVAWYSQYTSSPVVRELLSPYLSVTVEPLEKELRYHFSAGRATAAIHEPQHFFSFLSECVERQQHTHRCTWMDAASSQAATAAQRPSPPPSILHLLDHLGQLSLSAAAVVTFQNCYGWRPQSQQWRCREYVVVTINAILDFVARTEGRLCREALELLLKHLLVEEVALCYAHAGVEMAKAALQNGTARMWRRSFLMHNTHSVQLPLYTCSLHMVRALEAFLRRLLSTLFVVESTYAALLWHKTVEPVLSHFLRVVEAQAVEALDSAEGENHHEGHGSWNTAWMLQWCVASVQVVATAAEDWLGMLRESVTVSSCSPASLEPTSDALDGLALFRDQLARRAAEQAKALTRQLCTHKPGDSAKAASLLHSLNVFLQQMEMLPVGPSRYVMQAVIQGVLLECLSREQQDGLAAFASRSGLSYVARLLPS
;
A
#
# COMPACT_ATOMS: atom_id res chain seq x y z
N MET A 1 -17.55 16.65 -48.26
CA MET A 1 -18.71 16.09 -48.98
C MET A 1 -18.25 14.84 -49.71
N GLN A 2 -18.43 13.67 -49.10
CA GLN A 2 -18.27 12.38 -49.78
C GLN A 2 -19.68 11.91 -50.13
N LEU A 3 -19.91 11.64 -51.41
CA LEU A 3 -21.13 11.01 -51.90
C LEU A 3 -21.17 9.58 -51.36
N GLU A 4 -22.12 9.30 -50.49
CA GLU A 4 -22.45 7.92 -50.10
C GLU A 4 -22.94 7.16 -51.34
N ASN A 5 -22.34 6.00 -51.54
CA ASN A 5 -22.52 5.11 -52.67
C ASN A 5 -23.90 4.39 -52.52
N PRO A 6 -24.83 4.47 -53.49
CA PRO A 6 -26.18 3.89 -53.37
C PRO A 6 -26.23 2.35 -53.51
N GLN A 7 -25.09 1.69 -53.73
CA GLN A 7 -25.00 0.26 -54.02
C GLN A 7 -25.19 -0.67 -52.80
N SER A 8 -25.10 -0.18 -51.56
CA SER A 8 -25.29 -1.02 -50.36
C SER A 8 -26.74 -1.40 -50.06
N SER A 9 -27.70 -0.98 -50.90
CA SER A 9 -29.13 -1.14 -50.67
C SER A 9 -29.80 -2.28 -51.44
N GLU A 10 -29.11 -2.86 -52.43
CA GLU A 10 -29.62 -3.97 -53.24
C GLU A 10 -29.28 -5.33 -52.62
N ASP A 11 -28.08 -5.50 -52.06
CA ASP A 11 -27.63 -6.75 -51.44
C ASP A 11 -28.46 -7.12 -50.18
N GLY A 12 -28.77 -6.13 -49.33
CA GLY A 12 -29.62 -6.35 -48.15
C GLY A 12 -31.09 -6.66 -48.47
N LEU A 13 -31.55 -6.33 -49.68
CA LEU A 13 -32.90 -6.62 -50.16
C LEU A 13 -32.99 -8.05 -50.66
N LEU A 14 -31.92 -8.54 -51.30
CA LEU A 14 -31.77 -9.93 -51.75
C LEU A 14 -31.70 -10.89 -50.55
N ASP A 15 -30.92 -10.56 -49.53
CA ASP A 15 -30.80 -11.37 -48.31
C ASP A 15 -32.10 -11.41 -47.50
N ALA A 16 -32.80 -10.28 -47.37
CA ALA A 16 -34.09 -10.23 -46.67
C ALA A 16 -35.21 -10.99 -47.42
N LEU A 17 -35.15 -11.04 -48.76
CA LEU A 17 -36.04 -11.85 -49.58
C LEU A 17 -35.73 -13.34 -49.44
N LEU A 18 -34.45 -13.71 -49.43
CA LEU A 18 -33.98 -15.09 -49.24
C LEU A 18 -34.32 -15.63 -47.84
N ASP A 19 -34.16 -14.83 -46.79
CA ASP A 19 -34.54 -15.19 -45.41
C ASP A 19 -36.05 -15.36 -45.21
N HIS A 20 -36.88 -14.61 -45.93
CA HIS A 20 -38.35 -14.77 -45.82
C HIS A 20 -38.87 -15.95 -46.63
N LEU A 21 -38.30 -16.21 -47.81
CA LEU A 21 -38.66 -17.36 -48.65
C LEU A 21 -38.18 -18.70 -48.08
N THR A 22 -37.17 -18.70 -47.21
CA THR A 22 -36.71 -19.91 -46.48
C THR A 22 -37.59 -20.28 -45.29
N ILE A 23 -38.26 -19.31 -44.66
CA ILE A 23 -39.14 -19.54 -43.49
C ILE A 23 -40.55 -19.97 -43.93
N ASP A 24 -41.05 -19.46 -45.05
CA ASP A 24 -42.34 -19.88 -45.60
C ASP A 24 -42.30 -19.96 -47.13
N PRO A 25 -42.01 -21.15 -47.70
CA PRO A 25 -41.86 -21.34 -49.14
C PRO A 25 -43.17 -21.24 -49.93
N SER A 26 -44.32 -21.11 -49.23
CA SER A 26 -45.64 -20.96 -49.84
C SER A 26 -46.12 -19.50 -49.94
N ALA A 27 -45.31 -18.54 -49.47
CA ALA A 27 -45.66 -17.13 -49.49
C ALA A 27 -45.63 -16.55 -50.92
N ASP A 28 -46.70 -15.87 -51.32
CA ASP A 28 -46.80 -15.17 -52.61
C ASP A 28 -45.73 -14.08 -52.70
N LEU A 29 -44.88 -14.16 -53.74
CA LEU A 29 -43.75 -13.25 -53.98
C LEU A 29 -44.18 -11.77 -53.94
N SER A 30 -45.39 -11.47 -54.41
CA SER A 30 -45.95 -10.12 -54.41
C SER A 30 -46.24 -9.60 -53.00
N SER A 31 -46.66 -10.48 -52.08
CA SER A 31 -46.90 -10.17 -50.67
C SER A 31 -45.59 -9.98 -49.89
N VAL A 32 -44.54 -10.75 -50.22
CA VAL A 32 -43.22 -10.63 -49.62
C VAL A 32 -42.54 -9.34 -50.06
N LEU A 33 -42.60 -9.01 -51.36
CA LEU A 33 -42.08 -7.74 -51.89
C LEU A 33 -42.80 -6.54 -51.26
N ALA A 34 -44.13 -6.55 -51.16
CA ALA A 34 -44.89 -5.49 -50.49
C ALA A 34 -44.51 -5.33 -49.01
N ARG A 35 -44.21 -6.43 -48.32
CA ARG A 35 -43.78 -6.42 -46.91
C ARG A 35 -42.35 -5.92 -46.73
N VAL A 36 -41.44 -6.27 -47.64
CA VAL A 36 -40.07 -5.75 -47.69
C VAL A 36 -40.07 -4.25 -48.03
N GLU A 37 -40.91 -3.81 -48.96
CA GLU A 37 -41.10 -2.38 -49.27
C GLU A 37 -41.71 -1.62 -48.10
N GLN A 38 -42.69 -2.18 -47.38
CA GLN A 38 -43.21 -1.59 -46.14
C GLN A 38 -42.15 -1.49 -45.05
N LEU A 39 -41.30 -2.52 -44.88
CA LEU A 39 -40.18 -2.49 -43.93
C LEU A 39 -39.13 -1.46 -44.34
N ARG A 40 -38.83 -1.31 -45.64
CA ARG A 40 -37.92 -0.29 -46.18
C ARG A 40 -38.49 1.11 -45.99
N ALA A 41 -39.78 1.31 -46.22
CA ALA A 41 -40.48 2.58 -45.97
C ALA A 41 -40.50 2.91 -44.47
N ALA A 42 -40.75 1.93 -43.60
CA ALA A 42 -40.68 2.08 -42.14
C ALA A 42 -39.24 2.37 -41.66
N HIS A 43 -38.23 1.75 -42.28
CA HIS A 43 -36.82 2.00 -41.99
C HIS A 43 -36.41 3.42 -42.42
N ASN A 44 -36.79 3.84 -43.63
CA ASN A 44 -36.51 5.18 -44.16
C ASN A 44 -37.23 6.29 -43.38
N THR A 45 -38.48 6.07 -42.97
CA THR A 45 -39.20 7.01 -42.09
C THR A 45 -38.59 7.06 -40.70
N GLY A 46 -38.18 5.91 -40.14
CA GLY A 46 -37.42 5.83 -38.90
C GLY A 46 -36.06 6.54 -38.96
N ALA A 47 -35.32 6.41 -40.07
CA ALA A 47 -34.05 7.10 -40.29
C ALA A 47 -34.25 8.62 -40.40
N LYS A 48 -35.26 9.09 -41.15
CA LYS A 48 -35.60 10.52 -41.25
C LYS A 48 -36.05 11.13 -39.93
N LEU A 49 -36.82 10.40 -39.12
CA LEU A 49 -37.22 10.84 -37.78
C LEU A 49 -36.01 10.97 -36.84
N LYS A 50 -35.08 10.01 -36.88
CA LYS A 50 -33.83 10.07 -36.12
C LYS A 50 -32.95 11.23 -36.54
N GLN A 51 -32.82 11.46 -37.85
CA GLN A 51 -32.05 12.58 -38.38
C GLN A 51 -32.63 13.93 -37.91
N ARG A 52 -33.95 14.11 -37.98
CA ARG A 52 -34.61 15.31 -37.45
C ARG A 52 -34.40 15.49 -35.95
N GLN A 53 -34.42 14.40 -35.18
CA GLN A 53 -34.17 14.44 -33.75
C GLN A 53 -32.73 14.88 -33.44
N THR A 54 -31.73 14.37 -34.18
CA THR A 54 -30.33 14.78 -34.02
C THR A 54 -30.09 16.23 -34.42
N GLU A 55 -30.72 16.69 -35.51
CA GLU A 55 -30.67 18.09 -35.95
C GLU A 55 -31.29 19.03 -34.91
N GLN A 56 -32.43 18.65 -34.32
CA GLN A 56 -33.06 19.41 -33.22
C GLN A 56 -32.16 19.46 -31.97
N GLN A 57 -31.51 18.35 -31.60
CA GLN A 57 -30.58 18.33 -30.47
C GLN A 57 -29.36 19.22 -30.72
N GLN A 58 -28.81 19.21 -31.93
CA GLN A 58 -27.68 20.06 -32.32
C GLN A 58 -28.07 21.55 -32.34
N GLN A 59 -29.24 21.88 -32.88
CA GLN A 59 -29.74 23.25 -32.89
C GLN A 59 -29.95 23.79 -31.48
N HIS A 60 -30.56 23.00 -30.59
CA HIS A 60 -30.74 23.39 -29.20
C HIS A 60 -29.40 23.57 -28.46
N SER A 61 -28.41 22.71 -28.72
CA SER A 61 -27.04 22.89 -28.22
C SER A 61 -26.42 24.20 -28.70
N ALA A 62 -26.58 24.55 -29.98
CA ALA A 62 -26.06 25.78 -30.56
C ALA A 62 -26.72 27.03 -29.95
N ASP A 63 -28.03 26.99 -29.71
CA ASP A 63 -28.78 28.06 -29.06
C ASP A 63 -28.34 28.26 -27.61
N LEU A 64 -28.22 27.18 -26.84
CA LEU A 64 -27.70 27.20 -25.47
C LEU A 64 -26.25 27.71 -25.40
N ARG A 65 -25.39 27.28 -26.34
CA ARG A 65 -24.02 27.77 -26.47
C ARG A 65 -23.98 29.28 -26.71
N LYS A 66 -24.87 29.80 -27.56
CA LYS A 66 -24.96 31.24 -27.83
C LYS A 66 -25.39 32.01 -26.57
N LYS A 67 -26.40 31.51 -25.85
CA LYS A 67 -26.84 32.08 -24.56
C LYS A 67 -25.69 32.15 -23.55
N TRP A 68 -24.88 31.09 -23.43
CA TRP A 68 -23.67 31.11 -22.57
C TRP A 68 -22.65 32.17 -22.99
N ALA A 69 -22.37 32.26 -24.29
CA ALA A 69 -21.43 33.25 -24.81
C ALA A 69 -21.91 34.69 -24.57
N ASP A 70 -23.21 34.93 -24.59
CA ASP A 70 -23.80 36.26 -24.34
C ASP A 70 -23.76 36.62 -22.85
N ILE A 71 -24.07 35.67 -21.95
CA ILE A 71 -23.99 35.87 -20.49
C ILE A 71 -22.53 36.12 -20.03
N ILE A 72 -21.56 35.39 -20.58
CA ILE A 72 -20.14 35.55 -20.19
C ILE A 72 -19.59 36.92 -20.62
N LYS A 73 -20.14 37.53 -21.68
CA LYS A 73 -19.75 38.87 -22.12
C LYS A 73 -20.28 39.98 -21.21
N THR A 74 -21.33 39.74 -20.43
CA THR A 74 -21.86 40.74 -19.50
C THR A 74 -21.10 40.66 -18.18
N VAL A 75 -20.42 41.74 -17.79
CA VAL A 75 -19.63 41.82 -16.55
C VAL A 75 -20.23 42.87 -15.61
N PRO A 76 -20.72 42.50 -14.42
CA PRO A 76 -20.89 41.13 -13.91
C PRO A 76 -22.06 40.40 -14.60
N PRO A 77 -22.04 39.05 -14.68
CA PRO A 77 -23.17 38.28 -15.19
C PRO A 77 -24.37 38.40 -14.25
N ASP A 78 -25.58 38.45 -14.80
CA ASP A 78 -26.81 38.43 -14.00
C ASP A 78 -27.00 37.03 -13.39
N ASP A 79 -26.91 36.94 -12.06
CA ASP A 79 -27.09 35.70 -11.30
C ASP A 79 -28.40 34.97 -11.68
N ARG A 80 -29.50 35.70 -11.93
CA ARG A 80 -30.78 35.07 -12.30
C ARG A 80 -30.74 34.46 -13.69
N ALA A 81 -30.07 35.12 -14.62
CA ALA A 81 -29.87 34.59 -15.97
C ALA A 81 -28.97 33.36 -15.97
N VAL A 82 -27.93 33.35 -15.14
CA VAL A 82 -27.03 32.19 -14.94
C VAL A 82 -27.78 31.01 -14.33
N ASP A 83 -28.57 31.22 -13.28
CA ASP A 83 -29.37 30.15 -12.64
C ASP A 83 -30.42 29.58 -13.61
N ALA A 84 -31.13 30.43 -14.35
CA ALA A 84 -32.12 30.00 -15.34
C ALA A 84 -31.49 29.19 -16.48
N LEU A 85 -30.36 29.67 -17.03
CA LEU A 85 -29.65 28.96 -18.10
C LEU A 85 -29.06 27.64 -17.60
N SER A 86 -28.57 27.60 -16.36
CA SER A 86 -28.06 26.38 -15.73
C SER A 86 -29.16 25.33 -15.57
N SER A 87 -30.37 25.75 -15.18
CA SER A 87 -31.53 24.86 -15.13
C SER A 87 -31.92 24.33 -16.51
N GLU A 88 -31.95 25.19 -17.54
CA GLU A 88 -32.26 24.80 -18.92
C GLU A 88 -31.23 23.79 -19.46
N CYS A 89 -29.94 24.04 -19.24
CA CYS A 89 -28.87 23.12 -19.63
C CYS A 89 -28.94 21.78 -18.87
N THR A 90 -29.25 21.80 -17.57
CA THR A 90 -29.42 20.57 -16.78
C THR A 90 -30.53 19.69 -17.35
N GLN A 91 -31.68 20.28 -17.68
CA GLN A 91 -32.80 19.56 -18.30
C GLN A 91 -32.42 18.99 -19.67
N TYR A 92 -31.71 19.77 -20.48
CA TYR A 92 -31.20 19.31 -21.77
C TYR A 92 -30.23 18.13 -21.63
N PHE A 93 -29.26 18.19 -20.71
CA PHE A 93 -28.30 17.10 -20.49
C PHE A 93 -28.95 15.84 -19.92
N LEU A 94 -29.93 15.99 -19.02
CA LEU A 94 -30.75 14.85 -18.57
C LEU A 94 -31.54 14.24 -19.73
N GLY A 95 -32.09 15.07 -20.62
CA GLY A 95 -32.75 14.62 -21.84
C GLY A 95 -31.82 13.82 -22.76
N LEU A 96 -30.58 14.30 -22.96
CA LEU A 96 -29.55 13.58 -23.71
C LEU A 96 -29.22 12.24 -23.05
N ALA A 97 -28.94 12.22 -21.75
CA ALA A 97 -28.61 11.00 -21.00
C ALA A 97 -29.75 9.97 -21.05
N ASN A 98 -30.99 10.39 -20.81
CA ASN A 98 -32.16 9.50 -20.86
C ASN A 98 -32.39 8.96 -22.28
N SER A 99 -32.19 9.78 -23.32
CA SER A 99 -32.26 9.32 -24.70
C SER A 99 -31.18 8.27 -25.00
N ALA A 100 -30.03 8.37 -24.32
CA ALA A 100 -28.94 7.42 -24.43
C ALA A 100 -29.20 6.07 -23.76
N ASP A 101 -29.72 6.11 -22.54
CA ASP A 101 -30.12 4.92 -21.80
C ASP A 101 -31.27 4.18 -22.54
N HIS A 102 -32.22 4.92 -23.12
CA HIS A 102 -33.32 4.34 -23.92
C HIS A 102 -32.86 3.75 -25.26
N ALA A 103 -31.81 4.30 -25.88
CA ALA A 103 -31.22 3.73 -27.08
C ALA A 103 -30.50 2.40 -26.78
N MET A 104 -29.74 2.35 -25.69
CA MET A 104 -29.00 1.15 -25.27
C MET A 104 -29.92 0.00 -24.86
N THR A 105 -30.98 0.28 -24.09
CA THR A 105 -31.98 -0.72 -23.71
C THR A 105 -32.67 -1.32 -24.94
N ARG A 106 -33.08 -0.50 -25.92
CA ARG A 106 -33.70 -1.01 -27.17
C ARG A 106 -32.75 -1.84 -28.03
N SER A 107 -31.45 -1.55 -28.04
CA SER A 107 -30.46 -2.39 -28.73
C SER A 107 -30.21 -3.73 -28.04
N ALA A 108 -30.22 -3.77 -26.71
CA ALA A 108 -30.07 -5.01 -25.94
C ALA A 108 -31.21 -6.01 -26.22
N TRP A 109 -32.45 -5.52 -26.36
CA TRP A 109 -33.61 -6.35 -26.76
C TRP A 109 -33.57 -6.82 -28.22
N ARG A 110 -32.72 -6.22 -29.08
CA ARG A 110 -32.61 -6.55 -30.51
C ARG A 110 -31.34 -7.33 -30.88
N ALA A 111 -30.55 -7.76 -29.90
CA ALA A 111 -29.27 -8.46 -30.10
C ALA A 111 -29.35 -9.88 -30.71
N LEU A 112 -30.45 -10.23 -31.39
CA LEU A 112 -30.56 -11.39 -32.29
C LEU A 112 -30.47 -11.01 -33.78
N ARG A 113 -30.47 -9.72 -34.13
CA ARG A 113 -30.15 -9.25 -35.50
C ARG A 113 -29.27 -8.01 -35.43
N ALA A 114 -28.08 -8.13 -36.02
CA ALA A 114 -27.02 -7.12 -36.00
C ALA A 114 -27.49 -5.78 -36.58
N VAL A 115 -27.82 -4.83 -35.71
CA VAL A 115 -27.83 -3.40 -36.04
C VAL A 115 -27.20 -2.67 -34.86
N PRO A 116 -26.08 -1.94 -35.05
CA PRO A 116 -25.44 -1.21 -33.97
C PRO A 116 -26.38 -0.13 -33.40
N PRO A 117 -26.27 0.20 -32.10
CA PRO A 117 -27.10 1.24 -31.48
C PRO A 117 -26.90 2.60 -32.17
N PRO A 118 -27.93 3.48 -32.16
CA PRO A 118 -27.86 4.78 -32.80
C PRO A 118 -26.79 5.66 -32.14
N VAL A 119 -26.12 6.43 -33.00
CA VAL A 119 -25.06 7.39 -32.70
C VAL A 119 -25.49 8.34 -31.59
N HIS A 120 -24.99 8.11 -30.38
CA HIS A 120 -24.72 9.19 -29.45
C HIS A 120 -23.68 10.07 -30.10
N ALA A 121 -23.87 11.39 -30.06
CA ALA A 121 -22.80 12.33 -30.35
C ALA A 121 -22.14 12.67 -29.00
N PRO A 122 -21.20 11.84 -28.49
CA PRO A 122 -20.43 12.18 -27.31
C PRO A 122 -19.72 13.49 -27.62
N GLY A 123 -20.13 14.57 -26.96
CA GLY A 123 -19.63 15.91 -27.26
C GLY A 123 -20.71 17.01 -27.29
N LEU A 124 -22.01 16.69 -27.39
CA LEU A 124 -23.06 17.73 -27.35
C LEU A 124 -23.12 18.49 -26.01
N ALA A 125 -22.90 17.79 -24.89
CA ALA A 125 -22.83 18.44 -23.59
C ALA A 125 -21.62 19.40 -23.51
N THR A 126 -20.46 18.93 -23.95
CA THR A 126 -19.22 19.71 -24.01
C THR A 126 -19.32 20.90 -24.97
N SER A 127 -19.90 20.72 -26.17
CA SER A 127 -20.08 21.80 -27.15
C SER A 127 -21.02 22.88 -26.65
N THR A 128 -22.04 22.49 -25.88
CA THR A 128 -22.98 23.43 -25.24
C THR A 128 -22.28 24.29 -24.20
N LEU A 129 -21.42 23.68 -23.38
CA LEU A 129 -20.70 24.35 -22.29
C LEU A 129 -19.38 25.00 -22.73
N LEU A 130 -18.93 24.81 -23.97
CA LEU A 130 -17.62 25.27 -24.45
C LEU A 130 -17.28 26.74 -24.10
N PRO A 131 -18.20 27.73 -24.21
CA PRO A 131 -17.90 29.10 -23.79
C PRO A 131 -17.58 29.21 -22.30
N LEU A 132 -18.32 28.50 -21.45
CA LEU A 132 -18.11 28.46 -20.00
C LEU A 132 -16.79 27.75 -19.66
N LEU A 133 -16.54 26.58 -20.26
CA LEU A 133 -15.33 25.79 -20.01
C LEU A 133 -14.06 26.55 -20.40
N SER A 134 -14.06 27.18 -21.58
CA SER A 134 -12.92 27.95 -22.08
C SER A 134 -12.65 29.20 -21.24
N HIS A 135 -13.70 29.91 -20.82
CA HIS A 135 -13.55 31.10 -19.96
C HIS A 135 -12.93 30.74 -18.61
N LEU A 136 -13.40 29.67 -17.96
CA LEU A 136 -12.90 29.23 -16.66
C LEU A 136 -11.48 28.63 -16.74
N SER A 137 -11.08 28.06 -17.88
CA SER A 137 -9.76 27.41 -18.03
C SER A 137 -8.62 28.38 -18.37
N GLN A 138 -8.91 29.55 -18.96
CA GLN A 138 -7.88 30.53 -19.36
C GLN A 138 -7.32 31.37 -18.19
N GLU A 139 -7.89 31.24 -17.00
CA GLU A 139 -7.60 32.10 -15.84
C GLU A 139 -6.24 31.86 -15.16
N SER A 140 -5.51 30.80 -15.52
CA SER A 140 -4.22 30.44 -14.90
C SER A 140 -3.06 31.42 -15.22
N SER A 141 -3.30 32.44 -16.05
CA SER A 141 -2.25 33.33 -16.58
C SER A 141 -2.30 34.81 -16.13
N SER A 142 -3.36 35.27 -15.45
CA SER A 142 -3.47 36.67 -15.01
C SER A 142 -3.32 36.81 -13.49
N SER A 143 -2.11 37.17 -13.03
CA SER A 143 -1.85 37.50 -11.64
C SER A 143 -2.53 38.82 -11.23
N GLU A 144 -3.18 38.78 -10.07
CA GLU A 144 -3.25 39.84 -9.06
C GLU A 144 -3.54 41.28 -9.55
N GLY A 145 -4.84 41.60 -9.61
CA GLY A 145 -5.34 42.96 -9.84
C GLY A 145 -6.83 43.06 -10.19
N GLY A 146 -7.63 42.03 -9.88
CA GLY A 146 -9.06 42.02 -10.19
C GLY A 146 -9.86 42.85 -9.19
N SER A 147 -10.69 43.77 -9.68
CA SER A 147 -11.70 44.44 -8.86
C SER A 147 -12.64 43.42 -8.20
N ASP A 148 -13.22 43.75 -7.04
CA ASP A 148 -14.16 42.89 -6.30
C ASP A 148 -15.32 42.36 -7.18
N VAL A 149 -15.72 43.15 -8.18
CA VAL A 149 -16.76 42.82 -9.17
C VAL A 149 -16.35 41.62 -10.05
N ASN A 150 -15.07 41.50 -10.39
CA ASN A 150 -14.54 40.39 -11.19
C ASN A 150 -14.47 39.09 -10.37
N ILE A 151 -14.21 39.19 -9.06
CA ILE A 151 -14.19 38.03 -8.15
C ILE A 151 -15.60 37.44 -8.00
N ALA A 152 -16.61 38.29 -7.75
CA ALA A 152 -18.00 37.87 -7.64
C ALA A 152 -18.52 37.22 -8.94
N ALA A 153 -18.22 37.83 -10.09
CA ALA A 153 -18.58 37.28 -11.41
C ALA A 153 -18.03 35.86 -11.63
N LYS A 154 -16.76 35.64 -11.27
CA LYS A 154 -16.10 34.32 -11.38
C LYS A 154 -16.70 33.29 -10.44
N GLN A 155 -17.03 33.67 -9.21
CA GLN A 155 -17.70 32.78 -8.26
C GLN A 155 -19.06 32.32 -8.78
N THR A 156 -19.86 33.21 -9.38
CA THR A 156 -21.14 32.87 -10.00
C THR A 156 -20.98 31.86 -11.14
N LEU A 157 -20.01 32.06 -12.04
CA LEU A 157 -19.75 31.14 -13.15
C LEU A 157 -19.19 29.78 -12.70
N ARG A 158 -18.31 29.74 -11.69
CA ARG A 158 -17.79 28.50 -11.10
C ARG A 158 -18.88 27.70 -10.42
N ARG A 159 -19.79 28.37 -9.71
CA ARG A 159 -20.97 27.72 -9.13
C ARG A 159 -21.86 27.09 -10.20
N ALA A 160 -22.15 27.82 -11.27
CA ALA A 160 -22.92 27.30 -12.40
C ALA A 160 -22.26 26.07 -13.02
N TYR A 161 -20.94 26.11 -13.22
CA TYR A 161 -20.16 24.95 -13.66
C TYR A 161 -20.32 23.74 -12.72
N LEU A 162 -20.19 23.94 -11.40
CA LEU A 162 -20.34 22.86 -10.42
C LEU A 162 -21.76 22.26 -10.40
N LEU A 163 -22.79 23.06 -10.67
CA LEU A 163 -24.18 22.58 -10.79
C LEU A 163 -24.40 21.76 -12.06
N LEU A 164 -23.77 22.15 -13.16
CA LEU A 164 -23.95 21.53 -14.48
C LEU A 164 -23.11 20.27 -14.65
N LEU A 165 -21.94 20.21 -14.02
CA LEU A 165 -20.96 19.16 -14.22
C LEU A 165 -21.52 17.73 -14.04
N PRO A 166 -22.30 17.40 -13.00
CA PRO A 166 -22.84 16.04 -12.83
C PRO A 166 -23.72 15.59 -14.02
N SER A 167 -24.62 16.47 -14.48
CA SER A 167 -25.52 16.16 -15.60
C SER A 167 -24.78 16.12 -16.94
N ALA A 168 -23.77 16.98 -17.13
CA ALA A 168 -22.91 16.96 -18.31
C ALA A 168 -22.03 15.71 -18.39
N LEU A 169 -21.44 15.27 -17.26
CA LEU A 169 -20.67 14.03 -17.17
C LEU A 169 -21.52 12.80 -17.46
N ARG A 170 -22.75 12.75 -16.91
CA ARG A 170 -23.72 11.68 -17.20
C ARG A 170 -24.12 11.63 -18.68
N ALA A 171 -24.27 12.78 -19.34
CA ALA A 171 -24.55 12.84 -20.76
C ALA A 171 -23.33 12.45 -21.63
N ALA A 172 -22.10 12.63 -21.14
CA ALA A 172 -20.87 12.26 -21.83
C ALA A 172 -20.54 10.77 -21.73
N VAL A 173 -20.95 10.11 -20.63
CA VAL A 173 -20.68 8.69 -20.36
C VAL A 173 -22.00 7.98 -20.00
N PRO A 174 -22.71 7.38 -20.97
CA PRO A 174 -23.93 6.64 -20.69
C PRO A 174 -23.66 5.38 -19.87
N SER A 175 -24.61 5.00 -19.02
CA SER A 175 -24.48 3.86 -18.10
C SER A 175 -24.31 2.55 -18.88
N ALA A 176 -23.17 1.87 -18.73
CA ALA A 176 -22.97 0.56 -19.33
C ALA A 176 -24.01 -0.44 -18.76
N SER A 177 -24.72 -1.13 -19.65
CA SER A 177 -25.72 -2.13 -19.31
C SER A 177 -25.15 -3.26 -18.46
N SER A 178 -25.82 -3.51 -17.34
CA SER A 178 -25.73 -4.73 -16.54
C SER A 178 -26.01 -5.98 -17.38
N THR A 179 -24.96 -6.72 -17.70
CA THR A 179 -25.06 -8.14 -18.08
C THR A 179 -24.45 -9.00 -16.99
N THR A 180 -25.05 -8.98 -15.78
CA THR A 180 -25.06 -10.12 -14.86
C THR A 180 -26.15 -9.91 -13.81
N GLU A 181 -27.14 -10.80 -13.86
CA GLU A 181 -28.09 -11.17 -12.81
C GLU A 181 -28.96 -10.09 -12.14
N ALA A 182 -30.26 -10.24 -12.39
CA ALA A 182 -31.35 -9.78 -11.55
C ALA A 182 -31.25 -10.39 -10.13
N SER A 183 -30.37 -9.85 -9.31
CA SER A 183 -30.40 -9.96 -7.84
C SER A 183 -29.46 -8.93 -7.24
N ARG A 184 -29.91 -7.67 -7.23
CA ARG A 184 -29.57 -6.64 -6.23
C ARG A 184 -30.44 -5.42 -6.52
N LEU A 185 -31.60 -5.38 -5.87
CA LEU A 185 -32.38 -4.17 -5.64
C LEU A 185 -31.55 -3.21 -4.78
N SER A 186 -30.58 -2.53 -5.41
CA SER A 186 -29.85 -1.34 -4.93
C SER A 186 -28.87 -0.80 -5.99
N ALA A 187 -29.18 -0.97 -7.28
CA ALA A 187 -28.38 -0.47 -8.41
C ALA A 187 -28.51 1.05 -8.63
N GLN A 188 -28.39 1.84 -7.55
CA GLN A 188 -28.48 3.30 -7.56
C GLN A 188 -27.26 3.99 -6.93
N VAL A 189 -26.19 3.25 -6.59
CA VAL A 189 -25.04 3.76 -5.80
C VAL A 189 -23.68 3.27 -6.31
N VAL A 190 -23.58 2.67 -7.50
CA VAL A 190 -22.28 2.37 -8.12
C VAL A 190 -21.94 3.50 -9.09
N SER A 191 -21.21 4.57 -8.77
CA SER A 191 -20.82 5.27 -7.54
C SER A 191 -20.31 6.59 -8.12
N GLU A 192 -21.03 7.71 -7.94
CA GLU A 192 -20.57 9.05 -8.35
C GLU A 192 -19.28 9.49 -7.62
N THR A 193 -18.71 8.60 -6.80
CA THR A 193 -17.58 8.78 -5.91
C THR A 193 -16.34 7.94 -6.28
N ASP A 194 -16.39 7.09 -7.32
CA ASP A 194 -15.22 6.33 -7.77
C ASP A 194 -14.27 7.19 -8.63
N ALA A 195 -13.36 7.89 -7.95
CA ALA A 195 -12.41 8.80 -8.57
C ALA A 195 -11.41 8.09 -9.51
N VAL A 196 -11.11 6.81 -9.29
CA VAL A 196 -10.19 6.03 -10.15
C VAL A 196 -10.84 5.73 -11.50
N ALA A 197 -12.11 5.32 -11.49
CA ALA A 197 -12.88 5.12 -12.71
C ALA A 197 -12.96 6.43 -13.52
N TRP A 198 -13.26 7.55 -12.86
CA TRP A 198 -13.30 8.87 -13.53
C TRP A 198 -11.93 9.32 -14.05
N TYR A 199 -10.84 9.04 -13.34
CA TYR A 199 -9.48 9.32 -13.81
C TYR A 199 -9.13 8.52 -15.09
N SER A 200 -9.55 7.25 -15.16
CA SER A 200 -9.37 6.44 -16.38
C SER A 200 -10.15 6.99 -17.59
N GLN A 201 -11.36 7.50 -17.34
CA GLN A 201 -12.18 8.13 -18.38
C GLN A 201 -11.63 9.49 -18.78
N TYR A 202 -11.11 10.28 -17.84
CA TYR A 202 -10.45 11.56 -18.10
C TYR A 202 -9.23 11.41 -19.02
N THR A 203 -8.40 10.39 -18.77
CA THR A 203 -7.23 10.10 -19.60
C THR A 203 -7.62 9.59 -20.99
N SER A 204 -8.68 8.79 -21.09
CA SER A 204 -9.08 8.10 -22.34
C SER A 204 -10.07 8.88 -23.22
N SER A 205 -10.95 9.71 -22.65
CA SER A 205 -12.03 10.41 -23.37
C SER A 205 -11.74 11.91 -23.49
N PRO A 206 -11.60 12.46 -24.73
CA PRO A 206 -11.37 13.88 -24.92
C PRO A 206 -12.56 14.73 -24.42
N VAL A 207 -13.78 14.19 -24.51
CA VAL A 207 -15.03 14.84 -24.06
C VAL A 207 -15.02 15.07 -22.54
N VAL A 208 -14.65 14.03 -21.77
CA VAL A 208 -14.55 14.11 -20.30
C VAL A 208 -13.39 15.00 -19.89
N ARG A 209 -12.26 14.91 -20.60
CA ARG A 209 -11.10 15.79 -20.39
C ARG A 209 -11.45 17.27 -20.51
N GLU A 210 -12.22 17.63 -21.52
CA GLU A 210 -12.66 19.00 -21.74
C GLU A 210 -13.66 19.47 -20.68
N LEU A 211 -14.59 18.60 -20.24
CA LEU A 211 -15.53 18.91 -19.15
C LEU A 211 -14.82 19.14 -17.80
N LEU A 212 -13.76 18.39 -17.50
CA LEU A 212 -12.97 18.51 -16.27
C LEU A 212 -11.86 19.57 -16.38
N SER A 213 -11.62 20.12 -17.56
CA SER A 213 -10.54 21.08 -17.82
C SER A 213 -10.59 22.34 -16.94
N PRO A 214 -11.75 22.95 -16.61
CA PRO A 214 -11.78 24.14 -15.75
C PRO A 214 -11.22 23.87 -14.35
N TYR A 215 -11.54 22.72 -13.78
CA TYR A 215 -11.03 22.35 -12.46
C TYR A 215 -9.53 22.04 -12.51
N LEU A 216 -9.11 21.21 -13.47
CA LEU A 216 -7.74 20.73 -13.55
C LEU A 216 -6.74 21.80 -13.98
N SER A 217 -7.11 22.68 -14.91
CA SER A 217 -6.25 23.77 -15.39
C SER A 217 -5.95 24.82 -14.32
N VAL A 218 -6.88 25.04 -13.40
CA VAL A 218 -6.73 25.99 -12.29
C VAL A 218 -6.03 25.33 -11.10
N THR A 219 -6.37 24.07 -10.80
CA THR A 219 -6.04 23.44 -9.53
C THR A 219 -4.81 22.52 -9.60
N VAL A 220 -4.55 21.89 -10.75
CA VAL A 220 -3.52 20.85 -10.89
C VAL A 220 -2.43 21.26 -11.89
N GLU A 221 -2.82 21.78 -13.06
CA GLU A 221 -1.89 22.10 -14.15
C GLU A 221 -0.73 23.04 -13.75
N PRO A 222 -0.95 24.10 -12.93
CA PRO A 222 0.15 24.96 -12.48
C PRO A 222 1.17 24.18 -11.62
N LEU A 223 0.67 23.33 -10.71
CA LEU A 223 1.49 22.51 -9.83
C LEU A 223 2.26 21.43 -10.62
N GLU A 224 1.62 20.82 -11.61
CA GLU A 224 2.24 19.87 -12.52
C GLU A 224 3.35 20.53 -13.35
N LYS A 225 3.13 21.75 -13.84
CA LYS A 225 4.15 22.55 -14.55
C LYS A 225 5.33 22.90 -13.64
N GLU A 226 5.07 23.36 -12.42
CA GLU A 226 6.10 23.64 -11.42
C GLU A 226 6.90 22.38 -11.08
N LEU A 227 6.23 21.25 -10.85
CA LEU A 227 6.87 19.98 -10.53
C LEU A 227 7.84 19.57 -11.65
N ARG A 228 7.41 19.63 -12.92
CA ARG A 228 8.28 19.33 -14.07
C ARG A 228 9.40 20.34 -14.26
N TYR A 229 9.14 21.61 -13.95
CA TYR A 229 10.14 22.67 -14.06
C TYR A 229 11.27 22.47 -13.05
N HIS A 230 10.93 22.23 -11.78
CA HIS A 230 11.90 22.01 -10.71
C HIS A 230 12.58 20.64 -10.81
N PHE A 231 11.87 19.60 -11.24
CA PHE A 231 12.41 18.24 -11.33
C PHE A 231 12.55 17.81 -12.79
N SER A 232 13.57 18.37 -13.44
CA SER A 232 14.01 17.99 -14.78
C SER A 232 15.50 17.64 -14.77
N ALA A 233 15.91 16.78 -15.72
CA ALA A 233 17.28 16.33 -15.84
C ALA A 233 18.25 17.52 -15.96
N GLY A 234 19.31 17.54 -15.15
CA GLY A 234 20.33 18.59 -15.13
C GLY A 234 20.06 19.75 -14.17
N ARG A 235 18.93 19.78 -13.45
CA ARG A 235 18.69 20.77 -12.38
C ARG A 235 19.27 20.33 -11.05
N ALA A 236 19.78 21.27 -10.26
CA ALA A 236 20.32 21.00 -8.92
C ALA A 236 19.26 20.43 -7.95
N THR A 237 18.00 20.84 -8.12
CA THR A 237 16.84 20.34 -7.36
C THR A 237 16.50 18.87 -7.63
N ALA A 238 17.05 18.28 -8.69
CA ALA A 238 16.85 16.92 -9.13
C ALA A 238 18.04 16.00 -8.80
N ALA A 239 18.76 16.30 -7.70
CA ALA A 239 19.91 15.50 -7.30
C ALA A 239 19.50 14.06 -7.01
N ILE A 240 20.11 13.11 -7.74
CA ILE A 240 19.77 11.67 -7.68
C ILE A 240 19.89 11.12 -6.25
N HIS A 241 20.83 11.64 -5.45
CA HIS A 241 21.07 11.19 -4.07
C HIS A 241 20.12 11.83 -3.05
N GLU A 242 19.24 12.74 -3.47
CA GLU A 242 18.36 13.50 -2.57
C GLU A 242 16.87 13.42 -2.99
N PRO A 243 16.28 12.22 -3.10
CA PRO A 243 14.87 12.04 -3.46
C PRO A 243 13.91 12.68 -2.43
N GLN A 244 14.35 12.93 -1.19
CA GLN A 244 13.55 13.61 -0.17
C GLN A 244 13.09 15.01 -0.57
N HIS A 245 13.85 15.71 -1.42
CA HIS A 245 13.46 17.04 -1.89
C HIS A 245 12.25 16.99 -2.82
N PHE A 246 12.19 15.97 -3.68
CA PHE A 246 11.03 15.72 -4.53
C PHE A 246 9.77 15.49 -3.69
N PHE A 247 9.84 14.60 -2.71
CA PHE A 247 8.66 14.28 -1.90
C PHE A 247 8.25 15.41 -0.97
N SER A 248 9.20 16.20 -0.46
CA SER A 248 8.88 17.40 0.33
C SER A 248 8.14 18.43 -0.53
N PHE A 249 8.62 18.69 -1.75
CA PHE A 249 7.95 19.57 -2.69
C PHE A 249 6.57 19.03 -3.11
N LEU A 250 6.43 17.71 -3.29
CA LEU A 250 5.15 17.09 -3.58
C LEU A 250 4.14 17.29 -2.44
N SER A 251 4.56 17.19 -1.17
CA SER A 251 3.70 17.51 -0.03
C SER A 251 3.22 18.96 -0.07
N GLU A 252 4.08 19.91 -0.40
CA GLU A 252 3.70 21.32 -0.58
C GLU A 252 2.72 21.52 -1.74
N CYS A 253 2.91 20.81 -2.86
CA CYS A 253 1.95 20.82 -3.96
C CYS A 253 0.58 20.30 -3.54
N VAL A 254 0.51 19.24 -2.75
CA VAL A 254 -0.77 18.70 -2.23
C VAL A 254 -1.46 19.72 -1.32
N GLU A 255 -0.73 20.35 -0.41
CA GLU A 255 -1.29 21.40 0.46
C GLU A 255 -1.83 22.60 -0.36
N ARG A 256 -1.08 23.04 -1.38
CA ARG A 256 -1.51 24.11 -2.28
C ARG A 256 -2.71 23.71 -3.15
N GLN A 257 -2.77 22.45 -3.60
CA GLN A 257 -3.92 21.91 -4.32
C GLN A 257 -5.17 21.97 -3.45
N GLN A 258 -5.10 21.50 -2.21
CA GLN A 258 -6.21 21.52 -1.26
C GLN A 258 -6.64 22.94 -0.89
N HIS A 259 -5.67 23.83 -0.68
CA HIS A 259 -5.95 25.23 -0.42
C HIS A 259 -6.69 25.86 -1.61
N THR A 260 -6.22 25.62 -2.84
CA THR A 260 -6.87 26.09 -4.07
C THR A 260 -8.27 25.49 -4.21
N HIS A 261 -8.44 24.19 -3.93
CA HIS A 261 -9.74 23.53 -3.91
C HIS A 261 -10.73 24.23 -2.96
N ARG A 262 -10.29 24.50 -1.73
CA ARG A 262 -11.09 25.18 -0.70
C ARG A 262 -11.44 26.61 -1.10
N CYS A 263 -10.45 27.46 -1.36
CA CYS A 263 -10.65 28.89 -1.60
C CYS A 263 -11.30 29.23 -2.95
N THR A 264 -11.19 28.33 -3.93
CA THR A 264 -11.69 28.60 -5.30
C THR A 264 -13.02 27.93 -5.56
N TRP A 265 -13.17 26.66 -5.13
CA TRP A 265 -14.29 25.81 -5.53
C TRP A 265 -15.28 25.60 -4.39
N MET A 266 -14.82 25.37 -3.15
CA MET A 266 -15.72 25.30 -1.99
C MET A 266 -16.30 26.66 -1.62
N ASP A 267 -15.52 27.74 -1.72
CA ASP A 267 -16.03 29.09 -1.49
C ASP A 267 -17.06 29.49 -2.56
N ALA A 268 -16.84 29.13 -3.83
CA ALA A 268 -17.83 29.35 -4.89
C ALA A 268 -19.12 28.54 -4.67
N ALA A 269 -19.01 27.33 -4.11
CA ALA A 269 -20.17 26.50 -3.75
C ALA A 269 -20.95 27.04 -2.54
N SER A 270 -20.25 27.64 -1.58
CA SER A 270 -20.80 28.12 -0.31
C SER A 270 -21.19 29.61 -0.29
N SER A 271 -20.82 30.38 -1.32
CA SER A 271 -21.15 31.80 -1.46
C SER A 271 -22.68 32.01 -1.45
N GLN A 272 -23.19 32.26 -0.24
CA GLN A 272 -24.53 32.73 0.05
C GLN A 272 -24.43 34.22 0.34
N ALA A 273 -24.66 35.06 -0.68
CA ALA A 273 -25.05 36.43 -0.40
C ALA A 273 -26.29 36.37 0.53
N ALA A 274 -26.27 37.17 1.60
CA ALA A 274 -27.16 37.13 2.78
C ALA A 274 -28.67 37.31 2.50
N THR A 275 -29.13 37.22 1.25
CA THR A 275 -30.49 37.52 0.80
C THR A 275 -31.22 36.38 0.09
N ALA A 276 -30.72 35.14 0.03
CA ALA A 276 -31.46 34.07 -0.68
C ALA A 276 -31.32 32.67 -0.05
N ALA A 277 -32.22 32.35 0.89
CA ALA A 277 -32.41 31.00 1.46
C ALA A 277 -32.96 29.95 0.47
N GLN A 278 -32.97 30.21 -0.85
CA GLN A 278 -33.60 29.37 -1.88
C GLN A 278 -32.67 29.02 -3.06
N ARG A 279 -31.36 29.31 -2.96
CA ARG A 279 -30.43 29.17 -4.08
C ARG A 279 -29.89 27.72 -4.17
N PRO A 280 -29.93 27.04 -5.34
CA PRO A 280 -29.51 25.64 -5.46
C PRO A 280 -28.00 25.48 -5.22
N SER A 281 -27.61 24.68 -4.22
CA SER A 281 -26.21 24.38 -3.92
C SER A 281 -25.72 23.17 -4.74
N PRO A 282 -24.45 23.15 -5.20
CA PRO A 282 -23.90 21.98 -5.85
C PRO A 282 -23.84 20.79 -4.88
N PRO A 283 -23.95 19.55 -5.37
CA PRO A 283 -23.94 18.37 -4.52
C PRO A 283 -22.57 18.18 -3.86
N PRO A 284 -22.48 17.78 -2.58
CA PRO A 284 -21.19 17.59 -1.92
C PRO A 284 -20.35 16.47 -2.58
N SER A 285 -21.00 15.51 -3.25
CA SER A 285 -20.34 14.43 -3.99
C SER A 285 -19.47 14.94 -5.15
N ILE A 286 -19.87 16.01 -5.86
CA ILE A 286 -19.08 16.51 -7.00
C ILE A 286 -17.80 17.20 -6.53
N LEU A 287 -17.85 17.92 -5.41
CA LEU A 287 -16.68 18.57 -4.83
C LEU A 287 -15.66 17.54 -4.35
N HIS A 288 -16.15 16.49 -3.67
CA HIS A 288 -15.31 15.38 -3.23
C HIS A 288 -14.68 14.63 -4.42
N LEU A 289 -15.46 14.36 -5.48
CA LEU A 289 -14.95 13.75 -6.70
C LEU A 289 -13.84 14.60 -7.34
N LEU A 290 -14.06 15.91 -7.47
CA LEU A 290 -13.08 16.83 -8.05
C LEU A 290 -11.80 16.88 -7.22
N ASP A 291 -11.89 16.95 -5.88
CA ASP A 291 -10.72 16.93 -5.00
C ASP A 291 -9.92 15.62 -5.17
N HIS A 292 -10.58 14.47 -5.10
CA HIS A 292 -9.93 13.17 -5.27
C HIS A 292 -9.31 13.03 -6.67
N LEU A 293 -10.01 13.46 -7.72
CA LEU A 293 -9.51 13.42 -9.10
C LEU A 293 -8.32 14.37 -9.29
N GLY A 294 -8.34 15.54 -8.63
CA GLY A 294 -7.21 16.47 -8.60
C GLY A 294 -5.97 15.86 -7.94
N GLN A 295 -6.15 15.24 -6.78
CA GLN A 295 -5.07 14.54 -6.07
C GLN A 295 -4.52 13.34 -6.86
N LEU A 296 -5.40 12.56 -7.50
CA LEU A 296 -5.01 11.46 -8.40
C LEU A 296 -4.20 11.96 -9.61
N SER A 297 -4.67 13.04 -10.25
CA SER A 297 -4.00 13.63 -11.41
C SER A 297 -2.62 14.19 -11.04
N LEU A 298 -2.51 14.91 -9.92
CA LEU A 298 -1.25 15.41 -9.40
C LEU A 298 -0.30 14.25 -9.07
N SER A 299 -0.81 13.20 -8.44
CA SER A 299 -0.04 12.01 -8.09
C SER A 299 0.48 11.27 -9.32
N ALA A 300 -0.34 11.12 -10.37
CA ALA A 300 0.10 10.53 -11.62
C ALA A 300 1.17 11.38 -12.33
N ALA A 301 1.00 12.71 -12.34
CA ALA A 301 2.04 13.61 -12.84
C ALA A 301 3.34 13.50 -12.04
N ALA A 302 3.24 13.32 -10.72
CA ALA A 302 4.39 13.13 -9.84
C ALA A 302 5.11 11.81 -10.12
N VAL A 303 4.39 10.70 -10.28
CA VAL A 303 4.99 9.41 -10.70
C VAL A 303 5.80 9.59 -11.98
N VAL A 304 5.20 10.15 -13.03
CA VAL A 304 5.88 10.34 -14.32
C VAL A 304 7.11 11.23 -14.16
N THR A 305 7.00 12.33 -13.43
CA THR A 305 8.11 13.27 -13.23
C THR A 305 9.24 12.59 -12.45
N PHE A 306 8.93 11.87 -11.38
CA PHE A 306 9.91 11.13 -10.58
C PHE A 306 10.63 10.08 -11.41
N GLN A 307 9.89 9.24 -12.13
CA GLN A 307 10.45 8.19 -13.00
C GLN A 307 11.37 8.76 -14.08
N ASN A 308 11.04 9.93 -14.64
CA ASN A 308 11.84 10.58 -15.66
C ASN A 308 13.12 11.21 -15.08
N CYS A 309 12.97 11.93 -13.97
CA CYS A 309 14.00 12.76 -13.39
C CYS A 309 15.06 11.93 -12.64
N TYR A 310 14.60 10.92 -11.91
CA TYR A 310 15.45 10.06 -11.09
C TYR A 310 15.81 8.75 -11.79
N GLY A 311 15.29 8.52 -13.01
CA GLY A 311 15.47 7.24 -13.72
C GLY A 311 14.87 6.06 -12.96
N TRP A 312 13.80 6.30 -12.19
CA TRP A 312 13.14 5.28 -11.37
C TRP A 312 12.26 4.34 -12.20
N ARG A 313 12.89 3.50 -13.02
CA ARG A 313 12.22 2.58 -13.94
C ARG A 313 12.87 1.19 -13.91
N PRO A 314 12.14 0.11 -14.22
CA PRO A 314 12.65 -1.27 -14.21
C PRO A 314 13.93 -1.50 -15.00
N GLN A 315 14.11 -0.74 -16.08
CA GLN A 315 15.23 -0.88 -17.01
C GLN A 315 16.46 -0.05 -16.57
N SER A 316 16.34 0.79 -15.55
CA SER A 316 17.43 1.65 -15.10
C SER A 316 18.49 0.87 -14.34
N GLN A 317 19.76 1.16 -14.63
CA GLN A 317 20.89 0.62 -13.85
C GLN A 317 20.84 1.08 -12.38
N GLN A 318 20.17 2.20 -12.09
CA GLN A 318 20.08 2.76 -10.74
C GLN A 318 19.28 1.84 -9.80
N TRP A 319 18.28 1.10 -10.28
CA TRP A 319 17.54 0.11 -9.48
C TRP A 319 18.43 -1.05 -9.00
N ARG A 320 19.60 -1.25 -9.62
CA ARG A 320 20.59 -2.24 -9.16
C ARG A 320 21.50 -1.70 -8.05
N CYS A 321 21.53 -0.40 -7.84
CA CYS A 321 22.31 0.23 -6.78
C CYS A 321 21.52 0.19 -5.46
N ARG A 322 21.96 -0.67 -4.53
CA ARG A 322 21.32 -0.87 -3.23
C ARG A 322 21.14 0.43 -2.45
N GLU A 323 22.19 1.26 -2.36
CA GLU A 323 22.14 2.50 -1.57
C GLU A 323 21.11 3.47 -2.11
N TYR A 324 21.07 3.62 -3.43
CA TYR A 324 20.10 4.46 -4.11
C TYR A 324 18.65 3.98 -3.89
N VAL A 325 18.40 2.67 -3.99
CA VAL A 325 17.10 2.06 -3.70
C VAL A 325 16.69 2.32 -2.25
N VAL A 326 17.60 2.10 -1.29
CA VAL A 326 17.34 2.28 0.15
C VAL A 326 17.01 3.73 0.48
N VAL A 327 17.78 4.69 -0.03
CA VAL A 327 17.52 6.13 0.21
C VAL A 327 16.17 6.53 -0.40
N THR A 328 15.89 6.09 -1.62
CA THR A 328 14.65 6.43 -2.34
C THR A 328 13.42 5.85 -1.66
N ILE A 329 13.43 4.56 -1.32
CA ILE A 329 12.31 3.94 -0.61
C ILE A 329 12.13 4.61 0.74
N ASN A 330 13.19 4.91 1.49
CA ASN A 330 13.03 5.62 2.75
C ASN A 330 12.37 6.98 2.59
N ALA A 331 12.73 7.74 1.55
CA ALA A 331 12.06 9.01 1.25
C ALA A 331 10.58 8.82 0.89
N ILE A 332 10.22 7.76 0.16
CA ILE A 332 8.82 7.39 -0.12
C ILE A 332 8.10 7.06 1.20
N LEU A 333 8.68 6.22 2.06
CA LEU A 333 8.06 5.82 3.33
C LEU A 333 7.84 7.04 4.25
N ASP A 334 8.82 7.94 4.33
CA ASP A 334 8.71 9.17 5.11
C ASP A 334 7.65 10.13 4.54
N PHE A 335 7.48 10.17 3.22
CA PHE A 335 6.42 10.93 2.56
C PHE A 335 5.05 10.40 2.95
N VAL A 336 4.83 9.08 2.81
CA VAL A 336 3.53 8.47 3.14
C VAL A 336 3.14 8.78 4.58
N ALA A 337 4.05 8.56 5.52
CA ALA A 337 3.82 8.83 6.93
C ALA A 337 3.46 10.30 7.22
N ARG A 338 3.98 11.26 6.44
CA ARG A 338 3.63 12.70 6.56
C ARG A 338 2.32 13.06 5.88
N THR A 339 1.96 12.34 4.83
CA THR A 339 0.74 12.60 4.04
C THR A 339 -0.48 11.82 4.51
N GLU A 340 -0.33 11.01 5.56
CA GLU A 340 -1.44 10.29 6.18
C GLU A 340 -2.58 11.27 6.56
N GLY A 341 -3.79 10.97 6.10
CA GLY A 341 -4.97 11.82 6.28
C GLY A 341 -5.00 13.11 5.45
N ARG A 342 -3.96 13.39 4.65
CA ARG A 342 -3.91 14.52 3.73
C ARG A 342 -4.20 14.10 2.29
N LEU A 343 -3.54 13.04 1.81
CA LEU A 343 -3.85 12.48 0.49
C LEU A 343 -5.03 11.51 0.59
N CYS A 344 -5.90 11.52 -0.42
CA CYS A 344 -6.90 10.48 -0.57
C CYS A 344 -6.21 9.14 -0.81
N ARG A 345 -6.89 8.07 -0.35
CA ARG A 345 -6.35 6.71 -0.36
C ARG A 345 -5.98 6.28 -1.79
N GLU A 346 -6.80 6.60 -2.76
CA GLU A 346 -6.62 6.21 -4.17
C GLU A 346 -5.37 6.86 -4.79
N ALA A 347 -5.10 8.13 -4.46
CA ALA A 347 -3.90 8.84 -4.91
C ALA A 347 -2.63 8.24 -4.30
N LEU A 348 -2.68 7.88 -3.02
CA LEU A 348 -1.58 7.24 -2.31
C LEU A 348 -1.31 5.83 -2.84
N GLU A 349 -2.35 5.02 -3.06
CA GLU A 349 -2.26 3.70 -3.69
C GLU A 349 -1.66 3.80 -5.09
N LEU A 350 -2.06 4.79 -5.90
CA LEU A 350 -1.49 5.03 -7.22
C LEU A 350 0.02 5.35 -7.14
N LEU A 351 0.45 6.24 -6.24
CA LEU A 351 1.87 6.55 -6.04
C LEU A 351 2.65 5.29 -5.66
N LEU A 352 2.19 4.57 -4.64
CA LEU A 352 2.92 3.43 -4.11
C LEU A 352 2.97 2.27 -5.10
N LYS A 353 1.89 2.00 -5.84
CA LYS A 353 1.88 0.97 -6.88
C LYS A 353 2.93 1.20 -7.98
N HIS A 354 3.20 2.45 -8.32
CA HIS A 354 4.15 2.78 -9.40
C HIS A 354 5.57 3.10 -8.91
N LEU A 355 5.74 3.41 -7.62
CA LEU A 355 7.04 3.72 -7.03
C LEU A 355 7.62 2.54 -6.24
N LEU A 356 6.80 1.73 -5.59
CA LEU A 356 7.19 0.54 -4.82
C LEU A 356 6.81 -0.74 -5.58
N VAL A 357 7.39 -0.91 -6.77
CA VAL A 357 7.21 -2.14 -7.57
C VAL A 357 7.92 -3.31 -6.85
N GLU A 358 7.41 -4.52 -7.05
CA GLU A 358 7.87 -5.73 -6.37
C GLU A 358 9.39 -5.90 -6.40
N GLU A 359 10.06 -5.66 -7.53
CA GLU A 359 11.52 -5.83 -7.64
C GLU A 359 12.29 -4.90 -6.72
N VAL A 360 11.83 -3.66 -6.58
CA VAL A 360 12.47 -2.65 -5.73
C VAL A 360 12.17 -2.93 -4.25
N ALA A 361 10.94 -3.37 -3.95
CA ALA A 361 10.57 -3.82 -2.62
C ALA A 361 11.40 -5.04 -2.18
N LEU A 362 11.67 -5.99 -3.08
CA LEU A 362 12.55 -7.13 -2.83
C LEU A 362 14.01 -6.71 -2.60
N CYS A 363 14.51 -5.74 -3.37
CA CYS A 363 15.85 -5.18 -3.15
C CYS A 363 15.97 -4.53 -1.76
N TYR A 364 14.93 -3.81 -1.33
CA TYR A 364 14.87 -3.19 -0.02
C TYR A 364 14.73 -4.21 1.12
N ALA A 365 13.88 -5.22 0.94
CA ALA A 365 13.77 -6.36 1.86
C ALA A 365 15.13 -7.04 2.07
N HIS A 366 15.86 -7.30 0.98
CA HIS A 366 17.21 -7.83 1.04
C HIS A 366 18.17 -6.91 1.80
N ALA A 367 18.07 -5.58 1.61
CA ALA A 367 18.87 -4.64 2.39
C ALA A 367 18.56 -4.69 3.89
N GLY A 368 17.29 -4.92 4.27
CA GLY A 368 16.87 -5.18 5.65
C GLY A 368 17.45 -6.46 6.23
N VAL A 369 17.48 -7.54 5.45
CA VAL A 369 18.15 -8.80 5.83
C VAL A 369 19.63 -8.56 6.12
N GLU A 370 20.34 -7.92 5.21
CA GLU A 370 21.78 -7.65 5.37
C GLU A 370 22.08 -6.72 6.54
N MET A 371 21.19 -5.76 6.84
CA MET A 371 21.28 -4.93 8.04
C MET A 371 21.15 -5.77 9.32
N ALA A 372 20.16 -6.67 9.38
CA ALA A 372 19.95 -7.55 10.53
C ALA A 372 21.13 -8.52 10.73
N LYS A 373 21.65 -9.12 9.66
CA LYS A 373 22.87 -9.95 9.71
C LYS A 373 24.08 -9.17 10.20
N ALA A 374 24.28 -7.95 9.71
CA ALA A 374 25.38 -7.10 10.17
C ALA A 374 25.24 -6.71 11.65
N ALA A 375 24.00 -6.54 12.16
CA ALA A 375 23.74 -6.31 13.58
C ALA A 375 24.03 -7.56 14.43
N LEU A 376 23.78 -8.77 13.90
CA LEU A 376 24.15 -10.02 14.55
C LEU A 376 25.67 -10.24 14.59
N GLN A 377 26.39 -9.86 13.53
CA GLN A 377 27.84 -10.07 13.46
C GLN A 377 28.61 -9.03 14.28
N ASN A 378 28.25 -7.74 14.17
CA ASN A 378 29.07 -6.62 14.65
C ASN A 378 28.31 -5.67 15.60
N GLY A 379 27.14 -6.07 16.11
CA GLY A 379 26.28 -5.20 16.93
C GLY A 379 26.96 -4.67 18.19
N THR A 380 27.78 -5.48 18.85
CA THR A 380 28.55 -5.10 20.03
C THR A 380 29.66 -4.08 19.72
N ALA A 381 30.36 -4.24 18.59
CA ALA A 381 31.41 -3.32 18.15
C ALA A 381 30.87 -1.94 17.71
N ARG A 382 29.63 -1.91 17.19
CA ARG A 382 28.96 -0.67 16.75
C ARG A 382 28.43 0.20 17.90
N MET A 383 28.36 -0.35 19.12
CA MET A 383 27.98 0.37 20.34
C MET A 383 29.20 1.07 20.95
N TRP A 384 29.76 2.06 20.24
CA TRP A 384 30.96 2.80 20.61
C TRP A 384 30.95 3.39 22.04
N ARG A 385 29.76 3.72 22.58
CA ARG A 385 29.60 4.22 23.97
C ARG A 385 29.72 3.12 25.02
N ARG A 386 29.42 1.86 24.69
CA ARG A 386 29.44 0.72 25.64
C ARG A 386 30.85 0.14 25.76
N SER A 387 31.62 0.13 24.67
CA SER A 387 33.03 -0.26 24.67
C SER A 387 33.91 0.66 25.54
N PHE A 388 33.59 1.97 25.62
CA PHE A 388 34.24 2.91 26.54
C PHE A 388 33.92 2.67 28.02
N LEU A 389 32.69 2.24 28.34
CA LEU A 389 32.26 1.97 29.72
C LEU A 389 32.74 0.61 30.25
N MET A 390 33.12 -0.31 29.35
CA MET A 390 33.53 -1.68 29.69
C MET A 390 35.04 -1.83 29.90
N HIS A 391 35.84 -0.75 29.78
CA HIS A 391 37.31 -0.80 29.87
C HIS A 391 37.85 -1.26 31.24
N ASN A 392 37.01 -1.24 32.29
CA ASN A 392 37.38 -1.64 33.66
C ASN A 392 36.54 -2.81 34.22
N THR A 393 35.69 -3.43 33.42
CA THR A 393 34.88 -4.58 33.86
C THR A 393 35.38 -5.84 33.18
N HIS A 394 35.99 -6.75 33.95
CA HIS A 394 36.33 -8.13 33.53
C HIS A 394 35.07 -8.99 33.21
N SER A 395 33.94 -8.38 32.84
CA SER A 395 32.75 -9.11 32.45
C SER A 395 33.00 -9.82 31.14
N VAL A 396 32.97 -11.15 31.18
CA VAL A 396 32.94 -12.03 30.02
C VAL A 396 31.88 -11.48 29.04
N GLN A 397 32.35 -10.85 27.97
CA GLN A 397 31.47 -10.45 26.89
C GLN A 397 30.91 -11.75 26.31
N LEU A 398 29.60 -11.90 26.28
CA LEU A 398 28.94 -12.89 25.43
C LEU A 398 28.35 -12.12 24.25
N PRO A 399 29.12 -11.99 23.16
CA PRO A 399 28.75 -11.14 22.04
C PRO A 399 27.44 -11.60 21.40
N LEU A 400 27.19 -12.92 21.37
CA LEU A 400 26.04 -13.51 20.69
C LEU A 400 24.69 -13.00 21.21
N TYR A 401 24.42 -13.07 22.51
CA TYR A 401 23.14 -12.64 23.06
C TYR A 401 22.89 -11.15 22.84
N THR A 402 23.91 -10.32 23.07
CA THR A 402 23.81 -8.87 22.85
C THR A 402 23.61 -8.55 21.38
N CYS A 403 24.36 -9.19 20.48
CA CYS A 403 24.17 -9.06 19.04
C CYS A 403 22.79 -9.56 18.57
N SER A 404 22.26 -10.61 19.19
CA SER A 404 20.91 -11.13 18.92
C SER A 404 19.84 -10.09 19.25
N LEU A 405 19.97 -9.42 20.40
CA LEU A 405 19.09 -8.30 20.77
C LEU A 405 19.19 -7.13 19.77
N HIS A 406 20.40 -6.82 19.27
CA HIS A 406 20.57 -5.78 18.26
C HIS A 406 19.95 -6.16 16.92
N MET A 407 20.13 -7.41 16.49
CA MET A 407 19.48 -7.97 15.31
C MET A 407 17.95 -7.86 15.42
N VAL A 408 17.37 -8.31 16.54
CA VAL A 408 15.92 -8.23 16.82
C VAL A 408 15.43 -6.79 16.68
N ARG A 409 16.05 -5.84 17.37
CA ARG A 409 15.66 -4.43 17.32
C ARG A 409 15.77 -3.83 15.91
N ALA A 410 16.83 -4.16 15.18
CA ALA A 410 17.05 -3.65 13.83
C ALA A 410 15.98 -4.18 12.86
N LEU A 411 15.70 -5.48 12.92
CA LEU A 411 14.68 -6.09 12.08
C LEU A 411 13.27 -5.63 12.45
N GLU A 412 12.94 -5.54 13.74
CA GLU A 412 11.65 -5.04 14.22
C GLU A 412 11.38 -3.60 13.77
N ALA A 413 12.39 -2.71 13.86
CA ALA A 413 12.26 -1.34 13.38
C ALA A 413 12.06 -1.28 11.85
N PHE A 414 12.76 -2.13 11.10
CA PHE A 414 12.59 -2.26 9.66
C PHE A 414 11.19 -2.73 9.27
N LEU A 415 10.70 -3.79 9.94
CA LEU A 415 9.35 -4.31 9.73
C LEU A 415 8.32 -3.24 10.04
N ARG A 416 8.30 -2.65 11.24
CA ARG A 416 7.31 -1.63 11.62
C ARG A 416 7.21 -0.48 10.62
N ARG A 417 8.35 0.02 10.12
CA ARG A 417 8.41 1.10 9.12
C ARG A 417 7.77 0.70 7.78
N LEU A 418 7.92 -0.56 7.38
CA LEU A 418 7.27 -1.08 6.17
C LEU A 418 5.79 -1.34 6.39
N LEU A 419 5.41 -1.89 7.54
CA LEU A 419 4.03 -2.17 7.91
C LEU A 419 3.18 -0.90 7.93
N SER A 420 3.68 0.20 8.50
CA SER A 420 2.95 1.48 8.54
C SER A 420 2.61 2.04 7.15
N THR A 421 3.23 1.51 6.09
CA THR A 421 3.20 2.13 4.75
C THR A 421 2.64 1.22 3.67
N LEU A 422 3.05 -0.06 3.65
CA LEU A 422 2.67 -1.03 2.62
C LEU A 422 1.23 -1.54 2.79
N PHE A 423 0.68 -1.52 4.01
CA PHE A 423 -0.71 -1.95 4.24
C PHE A 423 -1.77 -1.00 3.71
N VAL A 424 -1.38 0.20 3.29
CA VAL A 424 -2.27 1.06 2.52
C VAL A 424 -2.56 0.45 1.15
N VAL A 425 -1.63 -0.33 0.59
CA VAL A 425 -1.65 -0.75 -0.83
C VAL A 425 -2.14 -2.19 -0.99
N GLU A 426 -1.54 -3.15 -0.29
CA GLU A 426 -1.88 -4.55 -0.49
C GLU A 426 -1.50 -5.41 0.72
N SER A 427 -2.41 -6.30 1.16
CA SER A 427 -2.15 -7.23 2.26
C SER A 427 -1.18 -8.36 1.88
N THR A 428 -0.96 -8.59 0.58
CA THR A 428 -0.04 -9.61 0.04
C THR A 428 1.43 -9.34 0.38
N TYR A 429 1.80 -8.08 0.67
CA TYR A 429 3.15 -7.72 1.08
C TYR A 429 3.56 -8.33 2.42
N ALA A 430 2.63 -8.65 3.33
CA ALA A 430 2.98 -9.29 4.60
C ALA A 430 3.62 -10.68 4.39
N ALA A 431 3.09 -11.48 3.47
CA ALA A 431 3.66 -12.79 3.12
C ALA A 431 5.05 -12.63 2.51
N LEU A 432 5.21 -11.66 1.61
CA LEU A 432 6.49 -11.36 0.98
C LEU A 432 7.53 -10.92 2.02
N LEU A 433 7.18 -10.04 2.96
CA LEU A 433 8.08 -9.59 4.02
C LEU A 433 8.52 -10.74 4.93
N TRP A 434 7.60 -11.65 5.28
CA TRP A 434 7.93 -12.84 6.05
C TRP A 434 8.95 -13.72 5.32
N HIS A 435 8.63 -14.16 4.11
CA HIS A 435 9.46 -15.11 3.36
C HIS A 435 10.76 -14.52 2.83
N LYS A 436 10.80 -13.23 2.53
CA LYS A 436 11.98 -12.57 1.93
C LYS A 436 12.83 -11.80 2.92
N THR A 437 12.32 -11.55 4.14
CA THR A 437 13.06 -10.83 5.18
C THR A 437 13.22 -11.63 6.45
N VAL A 438 12.13 -12.06 7.08
CA VAL A 438 12.17 -12.69 8.41
C VAL A 438 12.81 -14.08 8.33
N GLU A 439 12.29 -14.97 7.49
CA GLU A 439 12.80 -16.34 7.36
C GLU A 439 14.31 -16.42 7.04
N PRO A 440 14.85 -15.63 6.08
CA PRO A 440 16.29 -15.60 5.83
C PRO A 440 17.14 -15.13 7.03
N VAL A 441 16.63 -14.18 7.83
CA VAL A 441 17.32 -13.72 9.04
C VAL A 441 17.30 -14.79 10.11
N LEU A 442 16.16 -15.44 10.36
CA LEU A 442 16.05 -16.56 11.30
C LEU A 442 16.96 -17.73 10.90
N SER A 443 16.99 -18.06 9.60
CA SER A 443 17.86 -19.11 9.05
C SER A 443 19.35 -18.79 9.24
N HIS A 444 19.75 -17.54 9.00
CA HIS A 444 21.14 -17.12 9.23
C HIS A 444 21.50 -17.13 10.72
N PHE A 445 20.60 -16.64 11.57
CA PHE A 445 20.76 -16.67 13.02
C PHE A 445 20.96 -18.09 13.54
N LEU A 446 20.11 -19.05 13.13
CA LEU A 446 20.25 -20.46 13.50
C LEU A 446 21.62 -21.01 13.16
N ARG A 447 22.13 -20.78 11.94
CA ARG A 447 23.48 -21.22 11.53
C ARG A 447 24.58 -20.63 12.40
N VAL A 448 24.46 -19.37 12.81
CA VAL A 448 25.44 -18.72 13.69
C VAL A 448 25.42 -19.32 15.09
N VAL A 449 24.23 -19.55 15.66
CA VAL A 449 24.10 -20.17 16.99
C VAL A 449 24.56 -21.63 16.96
N GLU A 450 24.22 -22.38 15.91
CA GLU A 450 24.66 -23.77 15.72
C GLU A 450 26.18 -23.86 15.63
N ALA A 451 26.82 -23.01 14.82
CA ALA A 451 28.29 -22.97 14.73
C ALA A 451 28.93 -22.69 16.10
N GLN A 452 28.41 -21.73 16.88
CA GLN A 452 28.92 -21.45 18.22
C GLN A 452 28.68 -22.59 19.22
N ALA A 453 27.52 -23.25 19.13
CA ALA A 453 27.21 -24.39 19.98
C ALA A 453 28.13 -25.59 19.66
N VAL A 454 28.41 -25.84 18.38
CA VAL A 454 29.35 -26.90 17.94
C VAL A 454 30.77 -26.56 18.38
N GLU A 455 31.25 -25.34 18.15
CA GLU A 455 32.59 -24.91 18.59
C GLU A 455 32.78 -25.04 20.11
N ALA A 456 31.76 -24.71 20.90
CA ALA A 456 31.78 -24.89 22.35
C ALA A 456 31.86 -26.37 22.77
N LEU A 457 31.27 -27.28 21.98
CA LEU A 457 31.30 -28.72 22.22
C LEU A 457 32.65 -29.32 21.80
N ASP A 458 33.16 -28.96 20.61
CA ASP A 458 34.42 -29.47 20.05
C ASP A 458 35.63 -29.00 20.88
N SER A 459 35.62 -27.75 21.34
CA SER A 459 36.67 -27.22 22.24
C SER A 459 36.73 -27.97 23.57
N ALA A 460 35.59 -28.46 24.06
CA ALA A 460 35.52 -29.27 25.27
C ALA A 460 36.10 -30.69 25.06
N GLU A 461 36.06 -31.21 23.83
CA GLU A 461 36.64 -32.51 23.47
C GLU A 461 38.16 -32.42 23.22
N GLY A 462 38.66 -31.29 22.68
CA GLY A 462 40.07 -31.09 22.33
C GLY A 462 41.01 -30.74 23.49
N GLU A 463 40.54 -30.03 24.52
CA GLU A 463 41.37 -29.70 25.70
C GLU A 463 41.63 -30.92 26.63
N ASN A 464 40.90 -32.02 26.44
CA ASN A 464 40.83 -33.14 27.39
C ASN A 464 41.11 -34.52 26.76
N HIS A 465 42.14 -34.66 25.91
CA HIS A 465 42.56 -35.97 25.37
C HIS A 465 43.06 -36.99 26.41
N HIS A 466 43.09 -36.68 27.71
CA HIS A 466 43.41 -37.65 28.76
C HIS A 466 42.27 -38.01 29.72
N GLU A 467 41.20 -37.23 29.84
CA GLU A 467 40.04 -37.58 30.68
C GLU A 467 38.80 -36.91 30.10
N GLY A 468 37.97 -37.64 29.35
CA GLY A 468 36.80 -37.12 28.61
C GLY A 468 35.69 -36.51 29.50
N HIS A 469 35.93 -35.32 30.04
CA HIS A 469 35.05 -34.60 30.94
C HIS A 469 34.69 -33.23 30.34
N GLY A 470 33.39 -32.93 30.29
CA GLY A 470 32.89 -31.62 29.86
C GLY A 470 33.28 -30.50 30.83
N SER A 471 33.18 -29.23 30.40
CA SER A 471 33.49 -28.06 31.23
C SER A 471 32.23 -27.31 31.64
N TRP A 472 32.21 -26.75 32.86
CA TRP A 472 31.15 -25.81 33.28
C TRP A 472 31.07 -24.59 32.35
N ASN A 473 32.17 -24.22 31.69
CA ASN A 473 32.20 -23.16 30.69
C ASN A 473 31.40 -23.54 29.43
N THR A 474 31.44 -24.82 29.01
CA THR A 474 30.63 -25.30 27.88
C THR A 474 29.14 -25.27 28.20
N ALA A 475 28.75 -25.75 29.39
CA ALA A 475 27.36 -25.67 29.84
C ALA A 475 26.88 -24.21 29.91
N TRP A 476 27.75 -23.28 30.34
CA TRP A 476 27.49 -21.85 30.35
C TRP A 476 27.27 -21.26 28.96
N MET A 477 28.18 -21.55 28.02
CA MET A 477 28.06 -21.10 26.62
C MET A 477 26.78 -21.60 25.95
N LEU A 478 26.40 -22.86 26.19
CA LEU A 478 25.15 -23.42 25.69
C LEU A 478 23.92 -22.72 26.28
N GLN A 479 23.95 -22.32 27.56
CA GLN A 479 22.85 -21.55 28.17
C GLN A 479 22.68 -20.16 27.53
N TRP A 480 23.77 -19.51 27.10
CA TRP A 480 23.65 -18.27 26.32
C TRP A 480 23.11 -18.47 24.92
N CYS A 481 23.44 -19.59 24.28
CA CYS A 481 22.83 -19.98 23.01
C CYS A 481 21.31 -20.15 23.20
N VAL A 482 20.88 -20.87 24.25
CA VAL A 482 19.46 -21.03 24.61
C VAL A 482 18.78 -19.67 24.84
N ALA A 483 19.39 -18.78 25.63
CA ALA A 483 18.84 -17.46 25.90
C ALA A 483 18.72 -16.60 24.63
N SER A 484 19.69 -16.70 23.71
CA SER A 484 19.68 -16.00 22.43
C SER A 484 18.55 -16.50 21.53
N VAL A 485 18.40 -17.82 21.41
CA VAL A 485 17.32 -18.43 20.61
C VAL A 485 15.96 -18.09 21.19
N GLN A 486 15.79 -18.10 22.52
CA GLN A 486 14.53 -17.74 23.16
C GLN A 486 14.09 -16.32 22.83
N VAL A 487 15.00 -15.34 22.91
CA VAL A 487 14.68 -13.94 22.59
C VAL A 487 14.28 -13.78 21.12
N VAL A 488 15.01 -14.42 20.21
CA VAL A 488 14.70 -14.35 18.77
C VAL A 488 13.38 -15.05 18.45
N ALA A 489 13.10 -16.20 19.06
CA ALA A 489 11.85 -16.93 18.88
C ALA A 489 10.64 -16.09 19.34
N THR A 490 10.70 -15.52 20.56
CA THR A 490 9.64 -14.65 21.07
C THR A 490 9.43 -13.42 20.18
N ALA A 491 10.51 -12.77 19.74
CA ALA A 491 10.38 -11.63 18.82
C ALA A 491 9.78 -12.03 17.46
N ALA A 492 10.12 -13.22 16.95
CA ALA A 492 9.60 -13.70 15.68
C ALA A 492 8.10 -14.07 15.75
N GLU A 493 7.63 -14.57 16.89
CA GLU A 493 6.20 -14.74 17.18
C GLU A 493 5.47 -13.39 17.16
N ASP A 494 6.04 -12.36 17.80
CA ASP A 494 5.47 -11.00 17.80
C ASP A 494 5.41 -10.41 16.38
N TRP A 495 6.47 -10.58 15.59
CA TRP A 495 6.51 -10.12 14.20
C TRP A 495 5.45 -10.83 13.34
N LEU A 496 5.29 -12.14 13.53
CA LEU A 496 4.27 -12.91 12.84
C LEU A 496 2.86 -12.44 13.24
N GLY A 497 2.64 -12.14 14.52
CA GLY A 497 1.40 -11.54 15.02
C GLY A 497 1.10 -10.21 14.32
N MET A 498 2.07 -9.29 14.31
CA MET A 498 1.92 -7.99 13.63
C MET A 498 1.59 -8.13 12.14
N LEU A 499 2.23 -9.07 11.43
CA LEU A 499 2.00 -9.32 10.00
C LEU A 499 0.63 -9.96 9.72
N ARG A 500 0.08 -10.75 10.65
CA ARG A 500 -1.25 -11.36 10.51
C ARG A 500 -2.36 -10.36 10.78
N GLU A 501 -2.25 -9.57 11.85
CA GLU A 501 -3.24 -8.56 12.21
C GLU A 501 -3.50 -7.58 11.05
N SER A 502 -2.43 -7.16 10.37
CA SER A 502 -2.51 -6.27 9.22
C SER A 502 -3.26 -6.82 8.00
N VAL A 503 -3.32 -8.14 7.82
CA VAL A 503 -4.07 -8.76 6.71
C VAL A 503 -5.56 -8.81 7.02
N THR A 504 -5.95 -8.89 8.29
CA THR A 504 -7.36 -8.95 8.71
C THR A 504 -8.11 -7.62 8.59
N VAL A 505 -7.39 -6.48 8.55
CA VAL A 505 -7.99 -5.14 8.42
C VAL A 505 -8.34 -4.78 6.97
N SER A 506 -7.71 -5.43 5.99
CA SER A 506 -8.01 -5.26 4.56
C SER A 506 -9.00 -6.35 4.12
N SER A 507 -10.16 -5.96 3.59
CA SER A 507 -11.32 -6.83 3.27
C SER A 507 -11.10 -7.87 2.15
N CYS A 508 -9.86 -8.26 1.85
CA CYS A 508 -9.53 -9.32 0.91
C CYS A 508 -9.29 -10.64 1.66
N SER A 509 -9.85 -11.73 1.13
CA SER A 509 -9.88 -13.07 1.74
C SER A 509 -8.60 -13.46 2.50
N PRO A 510 -8.71 -14.04 3.71
CA PRO A 510 -7.60 -14.37 4.61
C PRO A 510 -6.72 -15.56 4.15
N ALA A 511 -6.72 -15.90 2.86
CA ALA A 511 -6.28 -17.20 2.38
C ALA A 511 -4.78 -17.30 2.01
N SER A 512 -3.96 -16.26 2.16
CA SER A 512 -2.57 -16.27 1.63
C SER A 512 -1.44 -16.13 2.65
N LEU A 513 -1.77 -16.02 3.95
CA LEU A 513 -0.80 -16.11 5.05
C LEU A 513 -1.13 -17.29 5.94
N GLU A 514 -0.98 -18.50 5.39
CA GLU A 514 -0.50 -19.62 6.21
C GLU A 514 1.02 -19.63 6.09
N PRO A 515 1.78 -18.85 6.89
CA PRO A 515 3.20 -19.11 7.01
C PRO A 515 3.32 -20.48 7.64
N THR A 516 3.96 -21.40 6.92
CA THR A 516 4.39 -22.67 7.47
C THR A 516 5.21 -22.38 8.72
N SER A 517 4.69 -22.87 9.84
CA SER A 517 5.24 -22.76 11.19
C SER A 517 6.67 -23.31 11.31
N ASP A 518 7.16 -24.02 10.28
CA ASP A 518 8.41 -24.76 10.20
C ASP A 518 9.65 -23.99 10.71
N ALA A 519 9.78 -22.69 10.43
CA ALA A 519 10.93 -21.90 10.88
C ALA A 519 10.88 -21.56 12.39
N LEU A 520 9.68 -21.26 12.91
CA LEU A 520 9.46 -21.00 14.35
C LEU A 520 9.51 -22.30 15.15
N ASP A 521 8.91 -23.36 14.63
CA ASP A 521 8.99 -24.71 15.21
C ASP A 521 10.44 -25.20 15.22
N GLY A 522 11.19 -24.94 14.14
CA GLY A 522 12.63 -25.21 14.07
C GLY A 522 13.43 -24.48 15.16
N LEU A 523 13.14 -23.20 15.42
CA LEU A 523 13.76 -22.44 16.51
C LEU A 523 13.43 -23.02 17.89
N ALA A 524 12.17 -23.37 18.14
CA ALA A 524 11.74 -23.96 19.40
C ALA A 524 12.39 -25.34 19.64
N LEU A 525 12.39 -26.21 18.63
CA LEU A 525 13.04 -27.52 18.69
C LEU A 525 14.54 -27.39 18.93
N PHE A 526 15.21 -26.46 18.24
CA PHE A 526 16.65 -26.24 18.41
C PHE A 526 16.99 -25.69 19.81
N ARG A 527 16.20 -24.73 20.31
CA ARG A 527 16.30 -24.25 21.71
C ARG A 527 16.23 -25.42 22.70
N ASP A 528 15.26 -26.31 22.53
CA ASP A 528 15.03 -27.42 23.45
C ASP A 528 16.12 -28.49 23.34
N GLN A 529 16.71 -28.68 22.15
CA GLN A 529 17.90 -29.52 21.98
C GLN A 529 19.12 -28.95 22.71
N LEU A 530 19.39 -27.64 22.56
CA LEU A 530 20.49 -26.97 23.26
C LEU A 530 20.30 -27.00 24.79
N ALA A 531 19.07 -26.76 25.26
CA ALA A 531 18.73 -26.81 26.68
C ALA A 531 18.95 -28.21 27.26
N ARG A 532 18.53 -29.27 26.54
CA ARG A 532 18.78 -30.66 26.93
C ARG A 532 20.27 -30.98 26.99
N ARG A 533 21.05 -30.63 25.96
CA ARG A 533 22.50 -30.85 25.93
C ARG A 533 23.22 -30.15 27.09
N ALA A 534 22.86 -28.90 27.37
CA ALA A 534 23.42 -28.17 28.50
C ALA A 534 23.06 -28.83 29.84
N ALA A 535 21.81 -29.31 29.99
CA ALA A 535 21.36 -30.02 31.18
C ALA A 535 22.08 -31.36 31.36
N GLU A 536 22.30 -32.11 30.28
CA GLU A 536 23.06 -33.36 30.29
C GLU A 536 24.52 -33.14 30.72
N GLN A 537 25.17 -32.09 30.21
CA GLN A 537 26.51 -31.71 30.65
C GLN A 537 26.55 -31.32 32.13
N ALA A 538 25.63 -30.46 32.59
CA ALA A 538 25.54 -30.09 34.00
C ALA A 538 25.27 -31.31 34.88
N LYS A 539 24.43 -32.25 34.42
CA LYS A 539 24.15 -33.52 35.12
C LYS A 539 25.40 -34.38 35.23
N ALA A 540 26.17 -34.52 34.16
CA ALA A 540 27.41 -35.29 34.14
C ALA A 540 28.47 -34.67 35.07
N LEU A 541 28.65 -33.35 35.02
CA LEU A 541 29.59 -32.62 35.88
C LEU A 541 29.21 -32.70 37.36
N THR A 542 27.92 -32.58 37.66
CA THR A 542 27.43 -32.71 39.04
C THR A 542 27.61 -34.14 39.56
N ARG A 543 27.39 -35.16 38.73
CA ARG A 543 27.66 -36.55 39.11
C ARG A 543 29.14 -36.80 39.38
N GLN A 544 30.03 -36.22 38.56
CA GLN A 544 31.48 -36.32 38.77
C GLN A 544 31.91 -35.70 40.10
N LEU A 545 31.28 -34.60 40.52
CA LEU A 545 31.47 -34.01 41.85
C LEU A 545 31.06 -35.00 42.96
N CYS A 546 29.93 -35.69 42.79
CA CYS A 546 29.40 -36.62 43.79
C CYS A 546 30.15 -37.96 43.88
N THR A 547 30.79 -38.41 42.79
CA THR A 547 31.44 -39.74 42.70
C THR A 547 32.97 -39.70 42.80
N HIS A 548 33.55 -38.57 43.22
CA HIS A 548 35.00 -38.40 43.31
C HIS A 548 35.65 -39.42 44.27
N LYS A 549 36.81 -39.96 43.86
CA LYS A 549 37.62 -40.83 44.73
C LYS A 549 38.36 -39.98 45.77
N PRO A 550 38.62 -40.50 47.00
CA PRO A 550 39.27 -39.74 48.06
C PRO A 550 40.69 -39.23 47.73
N GLY A 551 41.34 -39.76 46.69
CA GLY A 551 42.63 -39.27 46.18
C GLY A 551 42.56 -38.04 45.26
N ASP A 552 41.36 -37.64 44.80
CA ASP A 552 41.14 -36.58 43.81
C ASP A 552 40.48 -35.32 44.43
N SER A 553 40.71 -35.08 45.73
CA SER A 553 40.07 -33.99 46.49
C SER A 553 40.32 -32.59 45.89
N ALA A 554 41.48 -32.36 45.27
CA ALA A 554 41.79 -31.11 44.57
C ALA A 554 40.92 -30.91 43.32
N LYS A 555 40.63 -31.97 42.55
CA LYS A 555 39.73 -31.91 41.38
C LYS A 555 38.29 -31.66 41.82
N ALA A 556 37.83 -32.30 42.90
CA ALA A 556 36.50 -32.07 43.47
C ALA A 556 36.32 -30.63 43.98
N ALA A 557 37.31 -30.09 44.68
CA ALA A 557 37.31 -28.69 45.13
C ALA A 557 37.28 -27.71 43.94
N SER A 558 38.05 -28.00 42.88
CA SER A 558 38.04 -27.20 41.64
C SER A 558 36.67 -27.25 40.95
N LEU A 559 36.05 -28.42 40.82
CA LEU A 559 34.71 -28.57 40.23
C LEU A 559 33.64 -27.85 41.04
N LEU A 560 33.73 -27.90 42.38
CA LEU A 560 32.83 -27.20 43.29
C LEU A 560 32.96 -25.68 43.17
N HIS A 561 34.19 -25.17 43.07
CA HIS A 561 34.44 -23.75 42.84
C HIS A 561 33.91 -23.30 41.48
N SER A 562 34.20 -24.06 40.41
CA SER A 562 33.68 -23.79 39.07
C SER A 562 32.15 -23.84 39.00
N LEU A 563 31.51 -24.76 39.75
CA LEU A 563 30.05 -24.79 39.89
C LEU A 563 29.53 -23.52 40.58
N ASN A 564 30.18 -23.04 41.64
CA ASN A 564 29.77 -21.79 42.30
C ASN A 564 29.88 -20.58 41.35
N VAL A 565 30.97 -20.51 40.57
CA VAL A 565 31.15 -19.48 39.54
C VAL A 565 30.09 -19.60 38.45
N PHE A 566 29.79 -20.81 37.99
CA PHE A 566 28.73 -21.08 37.02
C PHE A 566 27.36 -20.60 37.55
N LEU A 567 26.99 -20.94 38.78
CA LEU A 567 25.72 -20.53 39.38
C LEU A 567 25.63 -19.02 39.59
N GLN A 568 26.74 -18.38 39.95
CA GLN A 568 26.84 -16.92 40.01
C GLN A 568 26.63 -16.30 38.63
N GLN A 569 27.29 -16.84 37.61
CA GLN A 569 27.15 -16.42 36.22
C GLN A 569 25.70 -16.61 35.73
N MET A 570 25.04 -17.72 36.07
CA MET A 570 23.64 -17.98 35.75
C MET A 570 22.68 -16.92 36.30
N GLU A 571 23.03 -16.17 37.35
CA GLU A 571 22.22 -15.02 37.78
C GLU A 571 22.28 -13.82 36.82
N MET A 572 23.32 -13.74 35.98
CA MET A 572 23.48 -12.71 34.95
C MET A 572 22.67 -13.00 33.68
N LEU A 573 22.13 -14.21 33.53
CA LEU A 573 21.21 -14.51 32.44
C LEU A 573 19.88 -13.76 32.62
N PRO A 574 19.19 -13.43 31.51
CA PRO A 574 17.83 -12.92 31.57
C PRO A 574 16.93 -13.85 32.40
N VAL A 575 16.00 -13.29 33.16
CA VAL A 575 15.05 -14.08 33.95
C VAL A 575 14.23 -14.93 32.98
N GLY A 576 14.35 -16.25 33.09
CA GLY A 576 13.72 -17.20 32.20
C GLY A 576 13.77 -18.63 32.75
N PRO A 577 13.02 -19.56 32.15
CA PRO A 577 12.88 -20.93 32.65
C PRO A 577 14.21 -21.69 32.67
N SER A 578 15.15 -21.39 31.75
CA SER A 578 16.42 -22.14 31.66
C SER A 578 17.29 -22.00 32.92
N ARG A 579 17.26 -20.84 33.60
CA ARG A 579 17.95 -20.63 34.89
C ARG A 579 17.44 -21.59 35.96
N TYR A 580 16.12 -21.64 36.14
CA TYR A 580 15.49 -22.48 37.15
C TYR A 580 15.61 -23.97 36.82
N VAL A 581 15.47 -24.33 35.55
CA VAL A 581 15.64 -25.71 35.07
C VAL A 581 17.07 -26.19 35.34
N MET A 582 18.08 -25.36 35.06
CA MET A 582 19.48 -25.74 35.29
C MET A 582 19.78 -25.92 36.78
N GLN A 583 19.30 -25.00 37.62
CA GLN A 583 19.43 -25.13 39.08
C GLN A 583 18.74 -26.37 39.62
N ALA A 584 17.53 -26.67 39.15
CA ALA A 584 16.78 -27.86 39.53
C ALA A 584 17.47 -29.16 39.08
N VAL A 585 18.08 -29.19 37.88
CA VAL A 585 18.85 -30.34 37.39
C VAL A 585 20.05 -30.60 38.30
N ILE A 586 20.83 -29.56 38.63
CA ILE A 586 22.00 -29.68 39.50
C ILE A 586 21.57 -30.12 40.90
N GLN A 587 20.56 -29.47 41.48
CA GLN A 587 20.03 -29.80 42.79
C GLN A 587 19.49 -31.24 42.84
N GLY A 588 18.74 -31.67 41.82
CA GLY A 588 18.20 -33.03 41.74
C GLY A 588 19.29 -34.10 41.78
N VAL A 589 20.41 -33.89 41.07
CA VAL A 589 21.55 -34.82 41.11
C VAL A 589 22.23 -34.83 42.48
N LEU A 590 22.43 -33.66 43.10
CA LEU A 590 23.02 -33.58 44.44
C LEU A 590 22.18 -34.33 45.47
N LEU A 591 20.85 -34.17 45.40
CA LEU A 591 19.91 -34.84 46.29
C LEU A 591 19.83 -36.36 46.05
N GLU A 592 19.98 -36.80 44.80
CA GLU A 592 19.96 -38.22 44.43
C GLU A 592 21.25 -38.95 44.83
N CYS A 593 22.41 -38.30 44.67
CA CYS A 593 23.72 -38.94 44.80
C CYS A 593 24.38 -38.79 46.18
N LEU A 594 23.95 -37.83 47.00
CA LEU A 594 24.54 -37.57 48.32
C LEU A 594 23.56 -37.95 49.44
N SER A 595 24.05 -38.56 50.52
CA SER A 595 23.24 -38.79 51.73
C SER A 595 22.91 -37.47 52.45
N ARG A 596 21.91 -37.46 53.33
CA ARG A 596 21.54 -36.28 54.13
C ARG A 596 22.75 -35.69 54.88
N GLU A 597 23.55 -36.54 55.52
CA GLU A 597 24.75 -36.13 56.24
C GLU A 597 25.81 -35.52 55.32
N GLN A 598 25.96 -36.04 54.10
CA GLN A 598 26.87 -35.49 53.10
C GLN A 598 26.36 -34.16 52.53
N GLN A 599 25.04 -34.00 52.39
CA GLN A 599 24.41 -32.74 51.98
C GLN A 599 24.64 -31.65 53.05
N ASP A 600 24.38 -31.95 54.31
CA ASP A 600 24.59 -31.03 55.44
C ASP A 600 26.08 -30.67 55.58
N GLY A 601 26.96 -31.66 55.42
CA GLY A 601 28.41 -31.46 55.39
C GLY A 601 28.87 -30.56 54.23
N LEU A 602 28.35 -30.77 53.03
CA LEU A 602 28.65 -29.97 51.84
C LEU A 602 28.09 -28.53 51.98
N ALA A 603 26.88 -28.37 52.52
CA ALA A 603 26.28 -27.06 52.77
C ALA A 603 27.09 -26.26 53.81
N ALA A 604 27.51 -26.91 54.89
CA ALA A 604 28.35 -26.30 55.92
C ALA A 604 29.76 -25.97 55.39
N PHE A 605 30.32 -26.81 54.51
CA PHE A 605 31.61 -26.56 53.86
C PHE A 605 31.53 -25.40 52.85
N ALA A 606 30.51 -25.41 51.98
CA ALA A 606 30.27 -24.36 50.98
C ALA A 606 30.06 -23.00 51.65
N SER A 607 29.26 -22.94 52.73
CA SER A 607 29.03 -21.73 53.51
C SER A 607 30.32 -21.18 54.13
N ARG A 608 31.14 -22.06 54.75
CA ARG A 608 32.42 -21.67 55.36
C ARG A 608 33.49 -21.26 54.35
N SER A 609 33.41 -21.79 53.12
CA SER A 609 34.38 -21.52 52.05
C SER A 609 33.97 -20.36 51.13
N GLY A 610 32.88 -19.64 51.45
CA GLY A 610 32.39 -18.51 50.64
C GLY A 610 31.70 -18.92 49.34
N LEU A 611 31.34 -20.20 49.16
CA LEU A 611 30.62 -20.72 48.00
C LEU A 611 29.10 -20.56 48.18
N SER A 612 28.68 -19.31 48.29
CA SER A 612 27.31 -18.91 48.67
C SER A 612 26.23 -19.36 47.70
N TYR A 613 26.57 -19.66 46.44
CA TYR A 613 25.63 -20.12 45.42
C TYR A 613 25.36 -21.61 45.52
N VAL A 614 26.40 -22.39 45.80
CA VAL A 614 26.29 -23.83 46.04
C VAL A 614 25.57 -24.09 47.36
N ALA A 615 25.89 -23.33 48.41
CA ALA A 615 25.22 -23.44 49.70
C ALA A 615 23.70 -23.21 49.59
N ARG A 616 23.26 -22.29 48.72
CA ARG A 616 21.83 -22.00 48.47
C ARG A 616 21.08 -23.11 47.75
N LEU A 617 21.76 -24.02 47.05
CA LEU A 617 21.12 -25.15 46.35
C LEU A 617 20.81 -26.34 47.27
N LEU A 618 21.49 -26.44 48.41
CA LEU A 618 21.34 -27.56 49.33
C LEU A 618 20.27 -27.24 50.38
N PRO A 619 19.42 -28.21 50.76
CA PRO A 619 18.42 -27.99 51.82
C PRO A 619 19.14 -27.66 53.12
N SER A 620 18.64 -26.63 53.82
CA SER A 620 19.09 -26.24 55.16
C SER A 620 18.64 -27.19 56.25
#